data_AF-A0A1D2RTZ3-F1
#
_entry.id   AF-A0A1D2RTZ3-F1
#
_cell.length_a   1.000
_cell.length_b   1.000
_cell.length_c   1.000
_cell.angle_alpha   90.00
_cell.angle_beta   90.00
_cell.angle_gamma   90.00
#
_symmetry.space_group_name_H-M   'P 1'
#
loop_
_entity.id
_entity.type
_entity.pdbx_description
1 polymer ?
#
loop_
_entity_poly.entity_id
_entity_poly.type
_entity_poly.pdbx_seq_one_letter_code
_entity_poly.pdbx_strand_id
1 'polypeptide(L)'
;MNYQFRIAEGLLAAVHADLSRPHAHAYERVGFIHCRFGAGPHRSVILAQDYASVADADYLESEEMGAVMGPTAIRLALQAVYRHQGPVFHVHRHDHDGIPGFSRVDLRESAKFVPDFWKVAPKMPHGTLVLSHDAATGRVWCPRDREARPLTSIVSVGTRLTRLGAAHD
;
A
#
# COMPACT_ATOMS: atom_id res chain seq x y z
N MET A 1 -0.73 18.42 -7.55
CA MET A 1 -1.30 17.14 -8.03
C MET A 1 -1.84 16.40 -6.83
N ASN A 2 -3.12 16.01 -6.85
CA ASN A 2 -3.75 15.27 -5.76
C ASN A 2 -3.79 13.78 -6.08
N TYR A 3 -3.46 12.93 -5.11
CA TYR A 3 -3.49 11.47 -5.27
C TYR A 3 -4.62 10.90 -4.42
N GLN A 4 -5.50 10.14 -5.07
CA GLN A 4 -6.58 9.40 -4.42
C GLN A 4 -6.29 7.91 -4.51
N PHE A 5 -6.36 7.21 -3.39
CA PHE A 5 -6.29 5.76 -3.34
C PHE A 5 -7.69 5.17 -3.23
N ARG A 6 -7.96 4.11 -4.00
CA ARG A 6 -9.23 3.38 -3.97
C ARG A 6 -8.96 1.90 -3.83
N ILE A 7 -9.76 1.25 -3.00
CA ILE A 7 -9.69 -0.20 -2.75
C ILE A 7 -11.10 -0.76 -2.68
N ALA A 8 -11.32 -1.94 -3.27
CA ALA A 8 -12.59 -2.63 -3.11
C ALA A 8 -12.72 -3.13 -1.65
N GLU A 9 -13.91 -3.03 -1.08
CA GLU A 9 -14.18 -3.44 0.31
C GLU A 9 -13.77 -4.90 0.56
N GLY A 10 -14.05 -5.80 -0.39
CA GLY A 10 -13.62 -7.20 -0.29
C GLY A 10 -12.09 -7.37 -0.26
N LEU A 11 -11.34 -6.56 -1.03
CA LEU A 11 -9.88 -6.58 -0.98
C LEU A 11 -9.36 -5.98 0.33
N LEU A 12 -9.96 -4.89 0.80
CA LEU A 12 -9.61 -4.28 2.09
C LEU A 12 -9.85 -5.26 3.24
N ALA A 13 -10.97 -5.98 3.24
CA ALA A 13 -11.27 -7.01 4.23
C ALA A 13 -10.23 -8.16 4.19
N ALA A 14 -9.80 -8.59 3.00
CA ALA A 14 -8.73 -9.58 2.86
C ALA A 14 -7.39 -9.08 3.42
N VAL A 15 -7.05 -7.81 3.18
CA VAL A 15 -5.87 -7.17 3.78
C VAL A 15 -5.98 -7.17 5.31
N HIS A 16 -7.10 -6.73 5.89
CA HIS A 16 -7.28 -6.76 7.35
C HIS A 16 -7.18 -8.18 7.93
N ALA A 17 -7.77 -9.16 7.26
CA ALA A 17 -7.73 -10.55 7.69
C ALA A 17 -6.29 -11.10 7.74
N ASP A 18 -5.48 -10.80 6.71
CA ASP A 18 -4.07 -11.20 6.71
C ASP A 18 -3.26 -10.46 7.78
N LEU A 19 -3.46 -9.14 7.88
CA LEU A 19 -2.73 -8.31 8.84
C LEU A 19 -3.07 -8.64 10.31
N SER A 20 -4.22 -9.27 10.57
CA SER A 20 -4.60 -9.78 11.89
C SER A 20 -3.93 -11.11 12.26
N ARG A 21 -3.22 -11.78 11.35
CA ARG A 21 -2.65 -13.10 11.65
C ARG A 21 -1.59 -12.99 12.76
N PRO A 22 -1.64 -13.85 13.79
CA PRO A 22 -0.61 -13.86 14.83
C PRO A 22 0.72 -14.32 14.27
N HIS A 23 1.82 -13.68 14.71
CA HIS A 23 3.18 -14.10 14.38
C HIS A 23 3.93 -14.49 15.66
N ALA A 24 4.92 -15.36 15.54
CA ALA A 24 5.71 -15.82 16.69
C ALA A 24 6.51 -14.68 17.35
N HIS A 25 7.00 -13.72 16.56
CA HIS A 25 7.89 -12.66 17.02
C HIS A 25 7.61 -11.27 16.43
N ALA A 26 6.74 -11.16 15.42
CA ALA A 26 6.40 -9.86 14.83
C ALA A 26 5.12 -9.35 15.50
N TYR A 27 5.18 -8.15 16.07
CA TYR A 27 4.03 -7.49 16.70
C TYR A 27 3.05 -6.95 15.68
N GLU A 28 3.53 -6.61 14.49
CA GLU A 28 2.73 -6.17 13.36
C GLU A 28 2.93 -7.11 12.17
N ARG A 29 1.91 -7.20 11.32
CA ARG A 29 2.03 -7.82 10.00
C ARG A 29 2.11 -6.75 8.93
N VAL A 30 2.74 -7.13 7.82
CA VAL A 30 2.94 -6.26 6.68
C VAL A 30 2.65 -6.99 5.37
N GLY A 31 2.34 -6.23 4.34
CA GLY A 31 2.14 -6.75 2.99
C GLY A 31 2.29 -5.68 1.93
N PHE A 32 1.99 -6.05 0.68
CA PHE A 32 2.07 -5.18 -0.48
C PHE A 32 0.75 -5.19 -1.24
N ILE A 33 0.20 -4.01 -1.52
CA ILE A 33 -0.95 -3.84 -2.39
C ILE A 33 -0.44 -3.46 -3.77
N HIS A 34 -0.76 -4.28 -4.77
CA HIS A 34 -0.48 -3.99 -6.17
C HIS A 34 -1.63 -3.18 -6.75
N CYS A 35 -1.30 -2.11 -7.47
CA CYS A 35 -2.30 -1.17 -7.96
C CYS A 35 -2.14 -0.86 -9.45
N ARG A 36 -3.14 -0.15 -9.99
CA ARG A 36 -3.05 0.58 -11.26
C ARG A 36 -3.05 2.08 -11.01
N PHE A 37 -2.53 2.81 -11.99
CA PHE A 37 -2.43 4.25 -11.95
C PHE A 37 -3.19 4.87 -13.11
N GLY A 38 -4.12 5.78 -12.80
CA GLY A 38 -4.76 6.67 -13.75
C GLY A 38 -4.29 8.11 -13.51
N ALA A 39 -3.58 8.68 -14.47
CA ALA A 39 -3.17 10.08 -14.42
C ALA A 39 -4.32 11.00 -14.86
N GLY A 40 -4.49 12.12 -14.17
CA GLY A 40 -5.40 13.19 -14.57
C GLY A 40 -4.77 14.56 -14.34
N PRO A 41 -5.30 15.64 -14.94
CA PRO A 41 -4.67 16.97 -14.91
C PRO A 41 -4.59 17.58 -13.49
N HIS A 42 -5.57 17.29 -12.64
CA HIS A 42 -5.63 17.83 -11.26
C HIS A 42 -5.64 16.74 -10.18
N ARG A 43 -6.16 15.56 -10.54
CA ARG A 43 -6.30 14.41 -9.64
C ARG A 43 -5.87 13.15 -10.36
N SER A 44 -4.99 12.39 -9.73
CA SER A 44 -4.61 11.06 -10.18
C SER A 44 -5.18 10.02 -9.22
N VAL A 45 -5.54 8.86 -9.77
CA VAL A 45 -6.17 7.75 -9.03
C VAL A 45 -5.23 6.56 -8.99
N ILE A 46 -5.05 6.00 -7.80
CA ILE A 46 -4.35 4.75 -7.53
C ILE A 46 -5.43 3.75 -7.14
N LEU A 47 -5.61 2.70 -7.95
CA LEU A 47 -6.63 1.69 -7.74
C LEU A 47 -5.98 0.38 -7.32
N ALA A 48 -6.19 -0.04 -6.07
CA ALA A 48 -5.76 -1.34 -5.58
C ALA A 48 -6.41 -2.46 -6.41
N GLN A 49 -5.59 -3.43 -6.82
CA GLN A 49 -6.02 -4.57 -7.64
C GLN A 49 -5.84 -5.90 -6.93
N ASP A 50 -4.74 -6.04 -6.21
CA ASP A 50 -4.35 -7.30 -5.59
C ASP A 50 -3.51 -7.06 -4.33
N TYR A 51 -3.40 -8.08 -3.50
CA TYR A 51 -2.66 -8.05 -2.25
C TYR A 51 -1.71 -9.25 -2.15
N ALA A 52 -0.45 -8.95 -1.83
CA ALA A 52 0.58 -9.93 -1.54
C ALA A 52 0.97 -9.83 -0.06
N SER A 53 0.66 -10.89 0.70
CA SER A 53 1.14 -11.04 2.07
C SER A 53 2.65 -11.30 2.09
N VAL A 54 3.34 -10.83 3.14
CA VAL A 54 4.70 -11.28 3.43
C VAL A 54 4.63 -12.62 4.16
N ALA A 55 5.39 -13.60 3.66
CA ALA A 55 5.44 -14.93 4.27
C ALA A 55 6.10 -14.87 5.66
N ASP A 56 5.62 -15.70 6.59
CA ASP A 56 6.08 -15.76 7.98
C ASP A 56 7.60 -15.98 8.07
N ALA A 57 8.15 -16.82 7.17
CA ALA A 57 9.58 -17.09 7.09
C ALA A 57 10.43 -15.90 6.61
N ASP A 58 9.80 -14.87 6.04
CA ASP A 58 10.48 -13.67 5.53
C ASP A 58 10.44 -12.50 6.55
N TYR A 59 9.95 -12.73 7.77
CA TYR A 59 10.12 -11.80 8.88
C TYR A 59 11.44 -12.04 9.60
N LEU A 60 12.09 -10.97 10.04
CA LEU A 60 13.27 -11.03 10.89
C LEU A 60 12.88 -10.67 12.33
N GLU A 61 13.49 -11.37 13.29
CA GLU A 61 13.35 -11.04 14.70
C GLU A 61 13.96 -9.66 15.01
N SER A 62 13.23 -8.85 15.77
CA SER A 62 13.69 -7.56 16.25
C SER A 62 12.93 -7.17 17.50
N GLU A 63 13.65 -6.78 18.55
CA GLU A 63 13.06 -6.25 19.78
C GLU A 63 12.71 -4.75 19.67
N GLU A 64 13.24 -4.06 18.65
CA GLU A 64 13.10 -2.61 18.49
C GLU A 64 11.95 -2.20 17.55
N MET A 65 11.47 -3.14 16.73
CA MET A 65 10.62 -2.86 15.57
C MET A 65 9.40 -3.80 15.56
N GLY A 66 8.21 -3.25 15.33
CA GLY A 66 6.97 -4.06 15.28
C GLY A 66 6.97 -5.13 14.19
N ALA A 67 7.64 -4.86 13.07
CA ALA A 67 7.90 -5.83 12.01
C ALA A 67 9.18 -5.45 11.25
N VAL A 68 9.97 -6.46 10.88
CA VAL A 68 11.13 -6.28 10.00
C VAL A 68 11.03 -7.27 8.85
N MET A 69 10.94 -6.74 7.63
CA MET A 69 10.96 -7.56 6.43
C MET A 69 12.39 -7.98 6.08
N GLY A 70 12.58 -9.27 5.87
CA GLY A 70 13.79 -9.81 5.29
C GLY A 70 13.96 -9.43 3.81
N PRO A 71 15.17 -9.59 3.26
CA PRO A 71 15.48 -9.22 1.87
C PRO A 71 14.65 -10.01 0.84
N THR A 72 14.23 -11.24 1.18
CA THR A 72 13.38 -12.06 0.32
C THR A 72 12.02 -11.42 0.07
N ALA A 73 11.38 -10.86 1.12
CA ALA A 73 10.09 -10.16 0.99
C ALA A 73 10.18 -8.99 0.02
N ILE A 74 11.20 -8.13 0.17
CA ILE A 74 11.42 -6.98 -0.73
C ILE A 74 11.69 -7.44 -2.17
N ARG A 75 12.51 -8.48 -2.35
CA ARG A 75 12.81 -9.05 -3.67
C ARG A 75 11.55 -9.57 -4.35
N LEU A 76 10.68 -10.28 -3.63
CA LEU A 76 9.42 -10.80 -4.17
C LEU A 76 8.46 -9.65 -4.54
N ALA A 77 8.38 -8.61 -3.71
CA ALA A 77 7.61 -7.41 -4.03
C ALA A 77 8.12 -6.72 -5.31
N LEU A 78 9.44 -6.54 -5.44
CA LEU A 78 10.07 -5.99 -6.66
C LEU A 78 9.77 -6.86 -7.89
N GLN A 79 9.85 -8.17 -7.76
CA GLN A 79 9.55 -9.12 -8.84
C GLN A 79 8.09 -9.03 -9.28
N ALA A 80 7.15 -8.89 -8.34
CA ALA A 80 5.74 -8.69 -8.65
C ALA A 80 5.52 -7.35 -9.38
N VAL A 81 6.12 -6.26 -8.92
CA VAL A 81 6.07 -4.96 -9.62
C VAL A 81 6.65 -5.06 -11.03
N TYR A 82 7.77 -5.74 -11.20
CA TYR A 82 8.39 -5.96 -12.51
C TYR A 82 7.44 -6.68 -13.49
N ARG A 83 6.65 -7.65 -13.01
CA ARG A 83 5.67 -8.37 -13.83
C ARG A 83 4.44 -7.53 -14.17
N HIS A 84 3.90 -6.80 -13.20
CA HIS A 84 2.62 -6.08 -13.36
C HIS A 84 2.77 -4.66 -13.92
N GLN A 85 3.98 -4.09 -13.85
CA GLN A 85 4.32 -2.74 -14.32
C GLN A 85 3.36 -1.67 -13.77
N GLY A 86 3.10 -1.70 -12.46
CA GLY A 86 2.17 -0.79 -11.77
C GLY A 86 2.68 -0.31 -10.42
N PRO A 87 1.99 0.66 -9.79
CA PRO A 87 2.25 1.04 -8.40
C PRO A 87 2.24 -0.15 -7.43
N VAL A 88 2.97 0.02 -6.34
CA VAL A 88 2.89 -0.86 -5.18
C VAL A 88 2.87 -0.02 -3.92
N PHE A 89 2.05 -0.45 -2.97
CA PHE A 89 1.91 0.18 -1.66
C PHE A 89 2.26 -0.83 -0.58
N HIS A 90 3.31 -0.56 0.20
CA HIS A 90 3.54 -1.31 1.43
C HIS A 90 2.45 -0.97 2.45
N VAL A 91 1.85 -1.96 3.09
CA VAL A 91 0.76 -1.77 4.04
C VAL A 91 1.00 -2.52 5.34
N HIS A 92 0.67 -1.87 6.44
CA HIS A 92 0.60 -2.47 7.77
C HIS A 92 -0.56 -1.86 8.57
N ARG A 93 -0.83 -2.39 9.76
CA ARG A 93 -1.94 -1.93 10.61
C ARG A 93 -1.46 -1.60 12.02
N HIS A 94 -1.94 -0.49 12.57
CA HIS A 94 -1.87 -0.17 13.99
C HIS A 94 -3.16 -0.60 14.68
N ASP A 95 -3.04 -1.24 15.84
CA ASP A 95 -4.16 -1.92 16.51
C ASP A 95 -4.98 -0.96 17.38
N HIS A 96 -5.72 -0.07 16.71
CA HIS A 96 -6.64 0.89 17.33
C HIS A 96 -7.73 1.33 16.33
N ASP A 97 -8.71 2.10 16.79
CA ASP A 97 -9.72 2.78 15.95
C ASP A 97 -9.32 4.23 15.65
N GLY A 98 -9.92 4.84 14.63
CA GLY A 98 -9.67 6.21 14.19
C GLY A 98 -8.46 6.35 13.25
N ILE A 99 -8.23 7.58 12.75
CA ILE A 99 -7.19 7.87 11.74
C ILE A 99 -5.80 7.53 12.31
N PRO A 100 -5.08 6.55 11.74
CA PRO A 100 -3.75 6.21 12.22
C PRO A 100 -2.71 7.20 11.72
N GLY A 101 -1.60 7.30 12.47
CA GLY A 101 -0.43 8.09 12.08
C GLY A 101 0.76 7.20 11.75
N PHE A 102 1.61 7.62 10.82
CA PHE A 102 2.90 6.95 10.65
C PHE A 102 3.82 7.26 11.84
N SER A 103 4.45 6.23 12.39
CA SER A 103 5.52 6.42 13.37
C SER A 103 6.76 7.02 12.71
N ARG A 104 7.69 7.56 13.52
CA ARG A 104 8.98 8.06 13.01
C ARG A 104 9.77 6.96 12.30
N VAL A 105 9.64 5.73 12.78
CA VAL A 105 10.27 4.54 12.21
C VAL A 105 9.68 4.25 10.83
N ASP A 106 8.35 4.20 10.70
CA ASP A 106 7.67 3.96 9.42
C ASP A 106 8.10 4.96 8.35
N LEU A 107 8.13 6.24 8.72
CA LEU A 107 8.54 7.32 7.82
C LEU A 107 10.00 7.17 7.36
N ARG A 108 10.88 6.79 8.28
CA ARG A 108 12.32 6.65 8.01
C ARG A 108 12.61 5.44 7.14
N GLU A 109 12.01 4.29 7.44
CA GLU A 109 12.29 3.06 6.69
C GLU A 109 11.62 3.05 5.31
N SER A 110 10.36 3.48 5.21
CA SER A 110 9.69 3.59 3.91
C SER A 110 10.39 4.54 2.93
N ALA A 111 10.96 5.64 3.42
CA ALA A 111 11.73 6.56 2.60
C ALA A 111 12.99 5.91 1.98
N LYS A 112 13.51 4.83 2.57
CA LYS A 112 14.67 4.10 2.04
C LYS A 112 14.27 3.12 0.94
N PHE A 113 13.26 2.29 1.16
CA PHE A 113 12.97 1.17 0.24
C PHE A 113 11.91 1.49 -0.82
N VAL A 114 10.95 2.39 -0.58
CA VAL A 114 9.92 2.71 -1.58
C VAL A 114 10.52 3.22 -2.91
N PRO A 115 11.56 4.08 -2.91
CA PRO A 115 12.21 4.51 -4.16
C PRO A 115 12.82 3.38 -4.99
N ASP A 116 13.13 2.22 -4.39
CA ASP A 116 13.72 1.09 -5.13
C ASP A 116 12.75 0.46 -6.12
N PHE A 117 11.44 0.61 -5.93
CA PHE A 117 10.45 0.13 -6.90
C PHE A 117 10.56 0.84 -8.25
N TRP A 118 11.12 2.05 -8.32
CA TRP A 118 11.40 2.71 -9.60
C TRP A 118 12.47 2.00 -10.44
N LYS A 119 13.30 1.14 -9.84
CA LYS A 119 14.27 0.32 -10.59
C LYS A 119 13.55 -0.64 -11.55
N VAL A 120 12.32 -1.05 -11.23
CA VAL A 120 11.53 -2.02 -12.00
C VAL A 120 10.26 -1.43 -12.62
N ALA A 121 9.76 -0.31 -12.10
CA ALA A 121 8.63 0.45 -12.65
C ALA A 121 8.88 1.98 -12.59
N PRO A 122 9.80 2.52 -13.41
CA PRO A 122 10.36 3.88 -13.25
C PRO A 122 9.37 5.04 -13.42
N LYS A 123 8.21 4.80 -14.01
CA LYS A 123 7.19 5.83 -14.29
C LYS A 123 6.01 5.77 -13.32
N MET A 124 5.99 4.82 -12.39
CA MET A 124 4.85 4.61 -11.51
C MET A 124 5.03 5.32 -10.17
N PRO A 125 3.97 5.91 -9.60
CA PRO A 125 4.00 6.33 -8.21
C PRO A 125 3.92 5.10 -7.30
N HIS A 126 4.77 4.99 -6.29
CA HIS A 126 4.74 3.91 -5.28
C HIS A 126 4.47 4.52 -3.91
N GLY A 127 4.12 3.72 -2.90
CA GLY A 127 3.76 4.31 -1.63
C GLY A 127 3.66 3.39 -0.43
N THR A 128 3.06 3.93 0.62
CA THR A 128 2.75 3.23 1.84
C THR A 128 1.36 3.58 2.35
N LEU A 129 0.75 2.63 3.04
CA LEU A 129 -0.50 2.78 3.78
C LEU A 129 -0.30 2.27 5.20
N VAL A 130 -0.84 2.99 6.17
CA VAL A 130 -1.09 2.48 7.51
C VAL A 130 -2.59 2.42 7.69
N LEU A 131 -3.07 1.27 8.10
CA LEU A 131 -4.46 1.04 8.46
C LEU A 131 -4.61 1.11 9.98
N SER A 132 -5.79 1.49 10.44
CA SER A 132 -6.31 1.17 11.77
C SER A 132 -7.40 0.10 11.60
N HIS A 133 -8.28 -0.13 12.55
CA HIS A 133 -9.42 -1.03 12.33
C HIS A 133 -10.47 -0.45 11.36
N ASP A 134 -10.63 0.88 11.31
CA ASP A 134 -11.73 1.56 10.61
C ASP A 134 -11.30 2.74 9.72
N ALA A 135 -10.01 3.09 9.71
CA ALA A 135 -9.47 4.21 8.94
C ALA A 135 -8.08 3.90 8.35
N ALA A 136 -7.57 4.84 7.55
CA ALA A 136 -6.28 4.70 6.90
C ALA A 136 -5.61 6.05 6.65
N THR A 137 -4.29 6.03 6.65
CA THR A 137 -3.43 7.14 6.21
C THR A 137 -2.39 6.59 5.23
N GLY A 138 -1.95 7.39 4.26
CA GLY A 138 -0.95 6.92 3.31
C GLY A 138 -0.12 8.01 2.67
N ARG A 139 1.00 7.58 2.07
CA ARG A 139 1.94 8.44 1.37
C ARG A 139 2.27 7.85 0.01
N VAL A 140 2.56 8.73 -0.93
CA VAL A 140 2.92 8.39 -2.30
C VAL A 140 4.19 9.12 -2.71
N TRP A 141 5.13 8.37 -3.27
CA TRP A 141 6.36 8.86 -3.87
C TRP A 141 6.15 8.93 -5.37
N CYS A 142 6.43 10.10 -5.92
CA CYS A 142 6.28 10.34 -7.35
C CYS A 142 7.65 10.28 -8.05
N PRO A 143 7.78 9.61 -9.21
CA PRO A 143 9.06 9.46 -9.87
C PRO A 143 9.68 10.79 -10.31
N ARG A 144 8.85 11.80 -10.60
CA ARG A 144 9.29 13.13 -11.03
C ARG A 144 9.96 13.92 -9.91
N ASP A 145 9.31 13.95 -8.75
CA ASP A 145 9.71 14.83 -7.65
C ASP A 145 10.59 14.09 -6.64
N ARG A 146 10.56 12.75 -6.66
CA ARG A 146 11.23 11.83 -5.73
C ARG A 146 10.92 12.04 -4.24
N GLU A 147 9.95 12.90 -3.95
CA GLU A 147 9.47 13.19 -2.61
C GLU A 147 8.17 12.47 -2.29
N ALA A 148 7.99 12.22 -0.99
CA ALA A 148 6.79 11.62 -0.43
C ALA A 148 5.72 12.68 -0.17
N ARG A 149 4.54 12.51 -0.76
CA ARG A 149 3.36 13.36 -0.54
C ARG A 149 2.28 12.57 0.18
N PRO A 150 1.45 13.19 1.04
CA PRO A 150 0.30 12.49 1.61
C PRO A 150 -0.71 12.14 0.51
N LEU A 151 -1.39 10.99 0.66
CA LEU A 151 -2.60 10.71 -0.09
C LEU A 151 -3.71 11.65 0.38
N THR A 152 -4.34 12.34 -0.56
CA THR A 152 -5.39 13.34 -0.24
C THR A 152 -6.74 12.71 0.05
N SER A 153 -6.94 11.45 -0.31
CA SER A 153 -8.18 10.70 -0.11
C SER A 153 -7.90 9.21 -0.25
N ILE A 154 -8.43 8.41 0.68
CA ILE A 154 -8.41 6.95 0.64
C ILE A 154 -9.87 6.51 0.75
N VAL A 155 -10.33 5.67 -0.18
CA VAL A 155 -11.74 5.28 -0.27
C VAL A 155 -11.86 3.77 -0.40
N SER A 156 -12.59 3.15 0.53
CA SER A 156 -13.12 1.80 0.37
C SER A 156 -14.39 1.85 -0.48
N VAL A 157 -14.46 1.00 -1.50
CA VAL A 157 -15.60 0.92 -2.42
C VAL A 157 -16.32 -0.41 -2.17
N GLY A 158 -17.47 -0.32 -1.50
CA GLY A 158 -18.30 -1.47 -1.15
C GLY A 158 -19.19 -1.99 -2.27
N THR A 159 -19.99 -3.00 -1.94
CA THR A 159 -20.85 -3.70 -2.90
C THR A 159 -22.17 -2.97 -3.17
N ARG A 160 -22.12 -1.86 -3.92
CA ARG A 160 -23.07 -1.62 -5.05
C ARG A 160 -22.63 -0.46 -5.96
N LEU A 161 -22.25 -0.79 -7.19
CA LEU A 161 -22.32 0.10 -8.36
C LEU A 161 -22.80 -0.68 -9.58
N THR A 162 -23.94 -0.25 -10.16
CA THR A 162 -24.49 -0.79 -11.40
C THR A 162 -24.93 0.36 -12.30
N ARG A 163 -24.33 0.51 -13.50
CA ARG A 163 -25.12 0.90 -14.68
C ARG A 163 -24.54 0.28 -15.94
N LEU A 164 -25.42 -0.38 -16.69
CA LEU A 164 -25.07 -1.34 -17.74
C LEU A 164 -25.28 -0.76 -19.16
N GLY A 165 -25.26 0.56 -19.33
CA GLY A 165 -25.32 1.19 -20.67
C GLY A 165 -25.16 2.72 -20.67
N ALA A 166 -24.65 3.26 -21.78
CA ALA A 166 -24.66 4.68 -22.14
C ALA A 166 -24.51 4.89 -23.67
N ALA A 167 -25.47 5.56 -24.29
CA ALA A 167 -25.29 6.47 -25.43
C ALA A 167 -26.35 7.56 -25.25
N HIS A 168 -25.98 8.84 -25.38
CA HIS A 168 -26.79 9.92 -25.95
C HIS A 168 -25.96 11.23 -25.89
N ASP A 169 -25.73 11.73 -27.12
CA ASP A 169 -25.15 12.98 -27.63
C ASP A 169 -23.71 13.37 -27.27
#